data_AF-A0A0C5KGY2-F1
#
_entry.id   AF-A0A0C5KGY2-F1
#
_cell.length_a   1.000
_cell.length_b   1.000
_cell.length_c   1.000
_cell.angle_alpha   90.00
_cell.angle_beta   90.00
_cell.angle_gamma   90.00
#
_symmetry.space_group_name_H-M   'P 1'
#
loop_
_entity.id
_entity.type
_entity.pdbx_description
1 polymer ?
#
loop_
_entity_poly.entity_id
_entity_poly.type
_entity_poly.pdbx_seq_one_letter_code
_entity_poly.pdbx_strand_id
1 'polypeptide(L)'
;NCMLWVPNWDGVIPQPAIYKPRPRWTGKQLISMVIPKEVSLFNGTDGNENAPLRDEGLLIQSGQLMYGLLTKKSVGASAGGIVHISYNELGPEGAMAFLNGVQQVVTYWLLNNGHSIGIGDTIPDAATIAKVQVHIDEEKAEVARLTAMATANELEALPGMNVRATFENKVSMALNQARDKAGTTTQKSLKDSNNAVTMASSGSKGSSINISQMTALVGQQIVEGKRIPFGFKYRTLPHFTKDDYSPEARGFVENSYLRGLTPSE
;
A
#
# COMPACT_ATOMS: atom_id res chain seq x y z
N ASN A 1 29.26 -8.55 14.65
CA ASN A 1 28.13 -8.90 15.54
C ASN A 1 26.98 -9.59 14.80
N CYS A 2 26.40 -9.01 13.75
CA CYS A 2 25.26 -9.66 13.06
C CYS A 2 25.56 -11.08 12.53
N MET A 3 26.79 -11.35 12.08
CA MET A 3 27.19 -12.69 11.59
C MET A 3 27.13 -13.78 12.65
N LEU A 4 27.25 -13.44 13.95
CA LEU A 4 27.15 -14.42 15.04
C LEU A 4 25.73 -14.98 15.20
N TRP A 5 24.74 -14.29 14.62
CA TRP A 5 23.34 -14.69 14.62
C TRP A 5 22.92 -15.43 13.35
N VAL A 6 23.86 -15.68 12.42
CA VAL A 6 23.60 -16.52 11.25
C VAL A 6 23.69 -17.98 11.69
N PRO A 7 22.62 -18.79 11.55
CA PRO A 7 22.66 -20.19 11.93
C PRO A 7 23.64 -20.96 11.04
N ASN A 8 24.39 -21.88 11.64
CA ASN A 8 25.38 -22.72 10.94
C ASN A 8 26.43 -21.94 10.13
N TRP A 9 26.80 -20.73 10.60
CA TRP A 9 27.87 -19.95 9.99
C TRP A 9 29.19 -20.73 9.99
N ASP A 10 29.85 -20.79 8.84
CA ASP A 10 31.10 -21.50 8.58
C ASP A 10 32.34 -20.83 9.19
N GLY A 11 32.16 -19.70 9.88
CA GLY A 11 33.23 -18.91 10.48
C GLY A 11 34.00 -18.06 9.48
N VAL A 12 33.63 -18.09 8.19
CA VAL A 12 34.28 -17.32 7.14
C VAL A 12 33.56 -15.98 6.99
N ILE A 13 34.30 -14.89 7.18
CA ILE A 13 33.78 -13.54 6.96
C ILE A 13 33.76 -13.29 5.45
N PRO A 14 32.60 -12.97 4.84
CA PRO A 14 32.53 -12.69 3.41
C PRO A 14 33.34 -11.45 3.07
N GLN A 15 33.80 -11.37 1.83
CA GLN A 15 34.49 -10.18 1.34
C GLN A 15 33.58 -8.94 1.38
N PRO A 16 34.07 -7.77 1.83
CA PRO A 16 33.28 -6.55 1.86
C PRO A 16 32.95 -6.11 0.43
N ALA A 17 31.72 -5.62 0.21
CA ALA A 17 31.32 -5.03 -1.07
C ALA A 17 32.13 -3.77 -1.40
N ILE A 18 32.55 -3.00 -0.39
CA ILE A 18 33.30 -1.76 -0.54
C ILE A 18 34.61 -1.89 0.23
N TYR A 19 35.75 -1.78 -0.45
CA TYR A 19 37.09 -1.90 0.16
C TYR A 19 37.65 -0.55 0.64
N LYS A 20 37.44 0.52 -0.15
CA LYS A 20 37.96 1.87 0.12
C LYS A 20 36.79 2.84 0.23
N PRO A 21 36.84 3.86 1.11
CA PRO A 21 37.94 4.21 2.03
C PRO A 21 37.99 3.34 3.29
N ARG A 22 36.92 2.61 3.61
CA ARG A 22 36.86 1.64 4.71
C ARG A 22 36.07 0.41 4.26
N PRO A 23 36.43 -0.80 4.72
CA PRO A 23 35.64 -2.00 4.48
C PRO A 23 34.19 -1.84 4.92
N ARG A 24 33.24 -1.99 4.00
CA ARG A 24 31.79 -1.99 4.28
C ARG A 24 31.11 -3.18 3.60
N TRP A 25 30.15 -3.77 4.31
CA TRP A 25 29.26 -4.81 3.82
C TRP A 25 27.87 -4.25 3.60
N THR A 26 27.14 -4.82 2.65
CA THR A 26 25.74 -4.43 2.38
C THR A 26 24.76 -5.29 3.16
N GLY A 27 23.53 -4.79 3.36
CA GLY A 27 22.44 -5.59 3.94
C GLY A 27 22.11 -6.82 3.10
N LYS A 28 22.21 -6.70 1.76
CA LYS A 28 22.01 -7.83 0.84
C LYS A 28 23.04 -8.94 1.05
N GLN A 29 24.32 -8.59 1.25
CA GLN A 29 25.36 -9.57 1.59
C GLN A 29 25.05 -10.29 2.90
N LEU A 30 24.59 -9.56 3.91
CA LEU A 30 24.26 -10.15 5.21
C LEU A 30 23.11 -11.17 5.10
N ILE A 31 22.04 -10.81 4.39
CA ILE A 31 20.87 -11.69 4.20
C ILE A 31 21.20 -12.87 3.28
N SER A 32 22.07 -12.69 2.30
CA SER A 32 22.52 -13.78 1.42
C SER A 32 23.18 -14.93 2.17
N MET A 33 23.79 -14.68 3.34
CA MET A 33 24.37 -15.76 4.15
C MET A 33 23.31 -16.68 4.78
N VAL A 34 22.06 -16.23 4.85
CA VAL A 34 20.95 -16.99 5.41
C VAL A 34 20.18 -17.74 4.33
N ILE A 35 20.19 -17.23 3.09
CA ILE A 35 19.49 -17.86 1.97
C ILE A 35 20.26 -19.15 1.59
N PRO A 36 19.58 -20.31 1.50
CA PRO A 36 20.24 -21.54 1.07
C PRO A 36 20.81 -21.43 -0.35
N LYS A 37 21.91 -22.14 -0.62
CA LYS A 37 22.64 -22.08 -1.90
C LYS A 37 21.84 -22.63 -3.07
N GLU A 38 20.87 -23.48 -2.79
CA GLU A 38 19.98 -24.14 -3.74
C GLU A 38 18.89 -23.17 -4.25
N VAL A 39 18.63 -22.08 -3.52
CA VAL A 39 17.62 -21.10 -3.91
C VAL A 39 18.18 -20.21 -5.02
N SER A 40 17.55 -20.31 -6.19
CA SER A 40 17.71 -19.35 -7.28
C SER A 40 16.34 -18.84 -7.71
N LEU A 41 16.20 -17.53 -7.80
CA LEU A 41 14.93 -16.87 -8.09
C LEU A 41 15.17 -15.64 -8.96
N PHE A 42 14.36 -15.50 -9.99
CA PHE A 42 14.36 -14.33 -10.86
C PHE A 42 12.92 -13.83 -11.03
N ASN A 43 12.68 -12.64 -10.49
CA ASN A 43 11.49 -11.85 -10.79
C ASN A 43 11.95 -10.66 -11.64
N GLY A 44 11.71 -10.76 -12.94
CA GLY A 44 12.00 -9.69 -13.90
C GLY A 44 11.21 -8.41 -13.58
N THR A 45 11.76 -7.28 -14.01
CA THR A 45 11.02 -6.02 -14.10
C THR A 45 10.18 -6.00 -15.38
N ASP A 46 9.19 -5.11 -15.46
CA ASP A 46 8.34 -4.95 -16.67
C ASP A 46 9.17 -4.63 -17.94
N GLY A 47 10.44 -4.21 -17.79
CA GLY A 47 11.39 -3.96 -18.88
C GLY A 47 12.42 -5.07 -19.15
N ASN A 48 12.45 -6.18 -18.39
CA ASN A 48 13.48 -7.24 -18.46
C ASN A 48 14.93 -6.69 -18.43
N GLU A 49 15.15 -5.59 -17.72
CA GLU A 49 16.48 -5.04 -17.54
C GLU A 49 17.23 -5.86 -16.48
N ASN A 50 18.41 -6.39 -16.85
CA ASN A 50 19.27 -7.16 -15.95
C ASN A 50 19.98 -6.30 -14.89
N ALA A 51 19.87 -4.97 -14.98
CA ALA A 51 20.51 -4.00 -14.09
C ALA A 51 19.54 -2.84 -13.78
N PRO A 52 18.51 -3.08 -12.95
CA PRO A 52 17.46 -2.09 -12.69
C PRO A 52 18.02 -0.87 -11.93
N LEU A 53 17.76 0.33 -12.44
CA LEU A 53 18.22 1.59 -11.83
C LEU A 53 17.68 1.82 -10.41
N ARG A 54 16.45 1.36 -10.17
CA ARG A 54 15.70 1.56 -8.92
C ARG A 54 15.70 0.35 -8.00
N ASP A 55 16.57 -0.65 -8.25
CA ASP A 55 16.58 -1.91 -7.50
C ASP A 55 15.21 -2.63 -7.57
N GLU A 56 14.50 -2.42 -8.67
CA GLU A 56 13.20 -3.04 -8.98
C GLU A 56 13.39 -4.51 -9.39
N GLY A 57 12.40 -5.34 -9.10
CA GLY A 57 12.51 -6.79 -9.33
C GLY A 57 13.33 -7.50 -8.24
N LEU A 58 13.73 -8.74 -8.51
CA LEU A 58 14.51 -9.55 -7.58
C LEU A 58 15.33 -10.61 -8.32
N LEU A 59 16.63 -10.64 -8.07
CA LEU A 59 17.51 -11.70 -8.56
C LEU A 59 18.31 -12.31 -7.41
N ILE A 60 18.08 -13.61 -7.18
CA ILE A 60 18.84 -14.46 -6.28
C ILE A 60 19.48 -15.55 -7.13
N GLN A 61 20.80 -15.67 -7.08
CA GLN A 61 21.55 -16.71 -7.77
C GLN A 61 22.35 -17.51 -6.76
N SER A 62 22.10 -18.81 -6.70
CA SER A 62 22.81 -19.74 -5.81
C SER A 62 22.89 -19.25 -4.35
N GLY A 63 21.77 -18.79 -3.81
CA GLY A 63 21.67 -18.22 -2.45
C GLY A 63 22.19 -16.79 -2.29
N GLN A 64 22.74 -16.17 -3.33
CA GLN A 64 23.23 -14.79 -3.27
C GLN A 64 22.22 -13.80 -3.86
N LEU A 65 21.84 -12.81 -3.05
CA LEU A 65 20.97 -11.72 -3.46
C LEU A 65 21.76 -10.67 -4.24
N MET A 66 21.58 -10.67 -5.56
CA MET A 66 22.32 -9.80 -6.49
C MET A 66 21.73 -8.40 -6.53
N TYR A 67 20.42 -8.30 -6.78
CA TYR A 67 19.67 -7.05 -6.73
C TYR A 67 18.21 -7.32 -6.33
N GLY A 68 17.52 -6.24 -5.96
CA GLY A 68 16.12 -6.28 -5.56
C GLY A 68 15.92 -6.10 -4.05
N LEU A 69 14.75 -5.59 -3.71
CA LEU A 69 14.29 -5.49 -2.33
C LEU A 69 13.40 -6.70 -1.98
N LEU A 70 13.70 -7.33 -0.84
CA LEU A 70 12.87 -8.40 -0.31
C LEU A 70 11.58 -7.81 0.25
N THR A 71 10.46 -8.18 -0.36
CA THR A 71 9.11 -7.79 0.09
C THR A 71 8.30 -9.02 0.50
N LYS A 72 7.07 -8.82 0.95
CA LYS A 72 6.10 -9.91 1.19
C LYS A 72 5.98 -10.88 0.00
N LYS A 73 6.16 -10.43 -1.25
CA LYS A 73 6.09 -11.29 -2.44
C LYS A 73 7.25 -12.31 -2.49
N SER A 74 8.39 -11.97 -1.91
CA SER A 74 9.62 -12.77 -2.01
C SER A 74 9.78 -13.71 -0.81
N VAL A 75 9.53 -13.19 0.40
CA VAL A 75 9.76 -13.91 1.67
C VAL A 75 8.46 -14.46 2.26
N GLY A 76 7.30 -13.90 1.90
CA GLY A 76 6.01 -14.34 2.42
C GLY A 76 5.48 -15.62 1.78
N ALA A 77 4.21 -15.94 2.06
CA ALA A 77 3.49 -17.09 1.53
C ALA A 77 3.05 -16.89 0.07
N SER A 78 4.01 -16.58 -0.81
CA SER A 78 3.78 -16.43 -2.25
C SER A 78 4.26 -17.67 -2.98
N ALA A 79 3.52 -18.08 -4.02
CA ALA A 79 3.93 -19.16 -4.89
C ALA A 79 5.25 -18.78 -5.59
N GLY A 80 6.23 -19.67 -5.50
CA GLY A 80 7.58 -19.42 -6.03
C GLY A 80 8.42 -18.45 -5.20
N GLY A 81 8.01 -18.11 -3.96
CA GLY A 81 8.86 -17.35 -3.03
C GLY A 81 10.02 -18.18 -2.47
N ILE A 82 10.92 -17.53 -1.73
CA ILE A 82 12.12 -18.16 -1.15
C ILE A 82 11.75 -19.32 -0.24
N VAL A 83 10.71 -19.16 0.58
CA VAL A 83 10.23 -20.22 1.49
C VAL A 83 9.69 -21.42 0.72
N HIS A 84 8.96 -21.18 -0.38
CA HIS A 84 8.42 -22.25 -1.21
C HIS A 84 9.53 -23.05 -1.90
N ILE A 85 10.51 -22.37 -2.49
CA ILE A 85 11.66 -23.02 -3.13
C ILE A 85 12.50 -23.78 -2.10
N SER A 86 12.78 -23.16 -0.95
CA SER A 86 13.54 -23.80 0.13
C SER A 86 12.84 -25.08 0.64
N TYR A 87 11.51 -25.06 0.73
CA TYR A 87 10.75 -26.24 1.13
C TYR A 87 10.80 -27.36 0.09
N ASN A 88 10.73 -27.02 -1.20
CA ASN A 88 10.73 -28.00 -2.28
C ASN A 88 12.11 -28.64 -2.51
N GLU A 89 13.19 -27.85 -2.40
CA GLU A 89 14.56 -28.32 -2.66
C GLU A 89 15.20 -28.96 -1.41
N LEU A 90 14.98 -28.39 -0.22
CA LEU A 90 15.65 -28.79 1.02
C LEU A 90 14.71 -29.40 2.07
N GLY A 91 13.43 -29.52 1.73
CA GLY A 91 12.41 -30.05 2.64
C GLY A 91 12.06 -29.11 3.80
N PRO A 92 11.31 -29.63 4.79
CA PRO A 92 10.82 -28.84 5.92
C PRO A 92 11.96 -28.27 6.80
N GLU A 93 13.06 -29.02 6.97
CA GLU A 93 14.18 -28.59 7.80
C GLU A 93 14.92 -27.39 7.19
N GLY A 94 15.17 -27.41 5.87
CA GLY A 94 15.81 -26.29 5.17
C GLY A 94 14.96 -25.01 5.21
N ALA A 95 13.65 -25.13 5.01
CA ALA A 95 12.73 -24.01 5.14
C ALA A 95 12.69 -23.45 6.58
N MET A 96 12.71 -24.32 7.59
CA MET A 96 12.76 -23.91 8.99
C MET A 96 14.08 -23.21 9.33
N ALA A 97 15.20 -23.73 8.86
CA ALA A 97 16.51 -23.11 9.04
C ALA A 97 16.56 -21.70 8.44
N PHE A 98 16.01 -21.52 7.23
CA PHE A 98 15.89 -20.21 6.59
C PHE A 98 15.06 -19.24 7.44
N LEU A 99 13.86 -19.65 7.87
CA LEU A 99 12.98 -18.79 8.68
C LEU A 99 13.64 -18.37 10.00
N ASN A 100 14.27 -19.31 10.71
CA ASN A 100 14.99 -19.04 11.95
C ASN A 100 16.16 -18.08 11.73
N GLY A 101 16.96 -18.30 10.69
CA GLY A 101 18.10 -17.45 10.39
C GLY A 101 17.70 -16.04 10.00
N VAL A 102 16.66 -15.88 9.18
CA VAL A 102 16.19 -14.55 8.77
C VAL A 102 15.67 -13.80 9.98
N GLN A 103 14.89 -14.45 10.83
CA GLN A 103 14.36 -13.84 12.05
C GLN A 103 15.49 -13.42 13.00
N GLN A 104 16.49 -14.27 13.25
CA GLN A 104 17.61 -13.95 14.15
C GLN A 104 18.42 -12.75 13.65
N VAL A 105 18.84 -12.78 12.39
CA VAL A 105 19.67 -11.72 11.78
C VAL A 105 18.91 -10.40 11.66
N VAL A 106 17.67 -10.43 11.15
CA VAL A 106 16.86 -9.23 10.95
C VAL A 106 16.42 -8.64 12.29
N THR A 107 16.02 -9.45 13.27
CA THR A 107 15.62 -8.96 14.59
C THR A 107 16.79 -8.31 15.31
N TYR A 108 17.99 -8.90 15.24
CA TYR A 108 19.19 -8.29 15.81
C TYR A 108 19.55 -6.97 15.10
N TRP A 109 19.44 -6.92 13.77
CA TRP A 109 19.66 -5.68 13.03
C TRP A 109 18.62 -4.60 13.42
N LEU A 110 17.35 -4.98 13.48
CA LEU A 110 16.24 -4.08 13.81
C LEU A 110 16.33 -3.56 15.26
N LEU A 111 16.82 -4.38 16.19
CA LEU A 111 17.07 -3.97 17.58
C LEU A 111 18.04 -2.78 17.66
N ASN A 112 19.05 -2.74 16.79
CA ASN A 112 20.05 -1.66 16.77
C ASN A 112 19.61 -0.45 15.93
N ASN A 113 18.84 -0.68 14.85
CA ASN A 113 18.40 0.39 13.97
C ASN A 113 17.15 1.11 14.51
N GLY A 114 16.21 0.36 15.09
CA GLY A 114 14.88 0.82 15.47
C GLY A 114 13.95 1.02 14.28
N HIS A 115 12.65 0.88 14.53
CA HIS A 115 11.60 1.30 13.60
C HIS A 115 10.40 1.77 14.43
N SER A 116 9.81 2.89 14.06
CA SER A 116 8.70 3.51 14.78
C SER A 116 7.81 4.26 13.81
N ILE A 117 6.55 4.47 14.18
CA ILE A 117 5.59 5.29 13.43
C ILE A 117 5.02 6.34 14.38
N GLY A 118 4.90 7.57 13.90
CA GLY A 118 4.27 8.66 14.63
C GLY A 118 3.24 9.40 13.81
N ILE A 119 2.59 10.38 14.42
CA ILE A 119 1.65 11.27 13.70
C ILE A 119 2.34 12.07 12.59
N GLY A 120 3.65 12.33 12.71
CA GLY A 120 4.44 12.97 11.65
C GLY A 120 4.48 12.17 10.34
N ASP A 121 4.29 10.85 10.40
CA ASP A 121 4.24 10.01 9.20
C ASP A 121 2.91 10.16 8.43
N THR A 122 1.88 10.75 9.05
CA THR A 122 0.55 10.92 8.44
C THR A 122 0.27 12.34 7.98
N ILE A 123 1.21 13.27 8.13
CA ILE A 123 1.04 14.68 7.75
C ILE A 123 1.61 14.91 6.34
N PRO A 124 0.77 15.13 5.31
CA PRO A 124 1.25 15.55 4.00
C PRO A 124 1.66 17.03 3.98
N ASP A 125 2.41 17.42 2.95
CA ASP A 125 2.76 18.82 2.71
C ASP A 125 1.54 19.65 2.30
N ALA A 126 1.59 20.95 2.59
CA ALA A 126 0.48 21.87 2.32
C ALA A 126 0.12 21.94 0.82
N ALA A 127 1.09 21.80 -0.08
CA ALA A 127 0.84 21.80 -1.51
C ALA A 127 0.07 20.55 -1.95
N THR A 128 0.40 19.37 -1.40
CA THR A 128 -0.36 18.14 -1.62
C THR A 128 -1.76 18.21 -1.04
N ILE A 129 -1.92 18.80 0.15
CA ILE A 129 -3.25 19.04 0.74
C ILE A 129 -4.12 19.86 -0.22
N ALA A 130 -3.59 20.94 -0.78
CA ALA A 130 -4.31 21.77 -1.74
C ALA A 130 -4.67 20.99 -3.02
N LYS A 131 -3.74 20.19 -3.55
CA LYS A 131 -4.00 19.33 -4.74
C LYS A 131 -5.07 18.28 -4.47
N VAL A 132 -5.04 17.64 -3.30
CA VAL A 132 -6.06 16.67 -2.90
C VAL A 132 -7.43 17.34 -2.84
N GLN A 133 -7.51 18.56 -2.29
CA GLN A 133 -8.75 19.31 -2.23
C GLN A 133 -9.30 19.61 -3.63
N VAL A 134 -8.44 20.05 -4.56
CA VAL A 134 -8.83 20.29 -5.96
C VAL A 134 -9.42 19.03 -6.59
N HIS A 135 -8.81 17.86 -6.38
CA HIS A 135 -9.36 16.60 -6.92
C HIS A 135 -10.70 16.20 -6.29
N ILE A 136 -10.91 16.50 -5.01
CA ILE A 136 -12.20 16.25 -4.36
C ILE A 136 -13.26 17.18 -4.93
N ASP A 137 -12.94 18.47 -5.09
CA ASP A 137 -13.86 19.48 -5.62
C ASP A 137 -14.25 19.19 -7.09
N GLU A 138 -13.31 18.73 -7.91
CA GLU A 138 -13.56 18.28 -9.30
C GLU A 138 -14.61 17.16 -9.36
N GLU A 139 -14.48 16.14 -8.51
CA GLU A 139 -15.38 14.99 -8.50
C GLU A 139 -16.72 15.33 -7.84
N LYS A 140 -16.76 16.22 -6.85
CA LYS A 140 -18.01 16.78 -6.32
C LYS A 140 -18.76 17.58 -7.38
N ALA A 141 -18.05 18.37 -8.21
CA ALA A 141 -18.65 19.08 -9.33
C ALA A 141 -19.22 18.12 -10.39
N GLU A 142 -18.56 16.99 -10.64
CA GLU A 142 -19.10 15.94 -11.52
C GLU A 142 -20.37 15.30 -10.95
N VAL A 143 -20.43 15.03 -9.64
CA VAL A 143 -21.66 14.54 -8.99
C VAL A 143 -22.79 15.57 -9.08
N ALA A 144 -22.49 16.86 -8.92
CA ALA A 144 -23.47 17.93 -9.11
C ALA A 144 -24.00 17.96 -10.55
N ARG A 145 -23.13 17.79 -11.55
CA ARG A 145 -23.48 17.70 -12.97
C ARG A 145 -24.38 16.49 -13.25
N LEU A 146 -24.03 15.31 -12.73
CA LEU A 146 -24.84 14.09 -12.86
C LEU A 146 -26.22 14.25 -12.20
N THR A 147 -26.30 14.98 -11.09
CA THR A 147 -27.56 15.26 -10.38
C THR A 147 -28.45 16.20 -11.17
N ALA A 148 -27.87 17.22 -11.81
CA ALA A 148 -28.59 18.13 -12.70
C ALA A 148 -29.14 17.39 -13.94
N MET A 149 -28.32 16.55 -14.58
CA MET A 149 -28.76 15.72 -15.72
C MET A 149 -29.89 14.75 -15.34
N ALA A 150 -29.81 14.13 -14.16
CA ALA A 150 -30.85 13.23 -13.67
C ALA A 150 -32.17 13.98 -13.41
N THR A 151 -32.09 15.22 -12.92
CA THR A 151 -33.26 16.07 -12.65
C THR A 151 -33.88 16.62 -13.93
N ALA A 152 -33.07 16.93 -14.94
CA ALA A 152 -33.50 17.32 -16.29
C ALA A 152 -34.02 16.14 -17.13
N ASN A 153 -33.97 14.91 -16.60
CA ASN A 153 -34.35 13.68 -17.29
C ASN A 153 -33.51 13.39 -18.56
N GLU A 154 -32.27 13.87 -18.59
CA GLU A 154 -31.30 13.68 -19.68
C GLU A 154 -30.40 12.45 -19.45
N LEU A 155 -30.53 11.80 -18.29
CA LEU A 155 -29.70 10.65 -17.94
C LEU A 155 -30.24 9.35 -18.53
N GLU A 156 -29.55 8.82 -19.54
CA GLU A 156 -29.85 7.51 -20.10
C GLU A 156 -29.48 6.36 -19.15
N ALA A 157 -30.37 5.36 -19.08
CA ALA A 157 -30.15 4.16 -18.29
C ALA A 157 -29.15 3.22 -18.97
N LEU A 158 -28.23 2.67 -18.18
CA LEU A 158 -27.32 1.63 -18.66
C LEU A 158 -28.09 0.31 -18.89
N PRO A 159 -27.63 -0.55 -19.83
CA PRO A 159 -28.27 -1.84 -20.07
C PRO A 159 -28.43 -2.68 -18.79
N GLY A 160 -29.64 -3.13 -18.51
CA GLY A 160 -29.94 -3.94 -17.32
C GLY A 160 -30.08 -3.15 -16.02
N MET A 161 -30.05 -1.82 -16.05
CA MET A 161 -30.23 -0.95 -14.89
C MET A 161 -31.40 0.01 -15.08
N ASN A 162 -32.03 0.43 -13.97
CA ASN A 162 -32.96 1.55 -14.00
C ASN A 162 -32.19 2.89 -13.96
N VAL A 163 -32.86 4.00 -14.28
CA VAL A 163 -32.23 5.35 -14.29
C VAL A 163 -31.61 5.68 -12.93
N ARG A 164 -32.28 5.34 -11.84
CA ARG A 164 -31.79 5.59 -10.47
C ARG A 164 -30.55 4.78 -10.10
N ALA A 165 -30.50 3.49 -10.45
CA ALA A 165 -29.33 2.65 -10.24
C ALA A 165 -28.18 3.09 -11.14
N THR A 166 -28.48 3.55 -12.36
CA THR A 166 -27.48 4.14 -13.26
C THR A 166 -26.86 5.39 -12.65
N PHE A 167 -27.69 6.29 -12.09
CA PHE A 167 -27.23 7.46 -11.35
C PHE A 167 -26.35 7.07 -10.16
N GLU A 168 -26.82 6.18 -9.28
CA GLU A 168 -26.07 5.74 -8.10
C GLU A 168 -24.74 5.06 -8.48
N ASN A 169 -24.71 4.30 -9.57
CA ASN A 169 -23.50 3.68 -10.08
C ASN A 169 -22.50 4.74 -10.56
N LYS A 170 -22.91 5.66 -11.44
CA LYS A 170 -22.04 6.74 -11.93
C LYS A 170 -21.48 7.61 -10.80
N VAL A 171 -22.32 7.97 -9.83
CA VAL A 171 -21.87 8.75 -8.66
C VAL A 171 -20.90 7.96 -7.79
N SER A 172 -21.16 6.67 -7.54
CA SER A 172 -20.25 5.83 -6.76
C SER A 172 -18.90 5.66 -7.47
N MET A 173 -18.88 5.58 -8.80
CA MET A 173 -17.65 5.55 -9.58
C MET A 173 -16.84 6.84 -9.44
N ALA A 174 -17.47 8.01 -9.60
CA ALA A 174 -16.81 9.31 -9.44
C ALA A 174 -16.21 9.48 -8.03
N LEU A 175 -16.96 9.15 -6.99
CA LEU A 175 -16.48 9.27 -5.60
C LEU A 175 -15.37 8.28 -5.25
N ASN A 176 -15.40 7.06 -5.81
CA ASN A 176 -14.28 6.12 -5.68
C ASN A 176 -13.03 6.62 -6.42
N GLN A 177 -13.21 7.22 -7.60
CA GLN A 177 -12.12 7.80 -8.38
C GLN A 177 -11.49 8.99 -7.63
N ALA A 178 -12.30 9.82 -6.96
CA ALA A 178 -11.82 10.90 -6.08
C ALA A 178 -10.87 10.36 -5.01
N ARG A 179 -11.29 9.31 -4.30
CA ARG A 179 -10.48 8.64 -3.26
C ARG A 179 -9.17 8.10 -3.83
N ASP A 180 -9.22 7.42 -4.97
CA ASP A 180 -8.03 6.78 -5.54
C ASP A 180 -7.03 7.82 -6.10
N LYS A 181 -7.51 8.91 -6.72
CA LYS A 181 -6.67 10.05 -7.17
C LYS A 181 -6.02 10.78 -5.99
N ALA A 182 -6.78 11.06 -4.94
CA ALA A 182 -6.28 11.70 -3.74
C ALA A 182 -5.24 10.83 -3.02
N GLY A 183 -5.51 9.52 -2.91
CA GLY A 183 -4.59 8.55 -2.30
C GLY A 183 -3.28 8.42 -3.07
N THR A 184 -3.34 8.29 -4.40
CA THR A 184 -2.14 8.19 -5.24
C THR A 184 -1.31 9.47 -5.23
N THR A 185 -1.94 10.65 -5.23
CA THR A 185 -1.26 11.94 -5.11
C THR A 185 -0.55 12.06 -3.78
N THR A 186 -1.22 11.66 -2.69
CA THR A 186 -0.64 11.70 -1.35
C THR A 186 0.52 10.72 -1.20
N GLN A 187 0.35 9.48 -1.68
CA GLN A 187 1.40 8.47 -1.63
C GLN A 187 2.66 8.88 -2.41
N LYS A 188 2.51 9.57 -3.55
CA LYS A 188 3.64 10.10 -4.33
C LYS A 188 4.35 11.27 -3.66
N SER A 189 3.66 12.03 -2.81
CA SER A 189 4.27 13.14 -2.10
C SER A 189 5.02 12.70 -0.84
N LEU A 190 4.55 11.63 -0.19
CA LEU A 190 5.24 11.07 0.96
C LEU A 190 6.61 10.54 0.54
N LYS A 191 7.63 10.88 1.34
CA LYS A 191 9.01 10.43 1.10
C LYS A 191 9.10 8.91 1.25
N ASP A 192 9.98 8.27 0.50
CA ASP A 192 10.26 6.84 0.62
C ASP A 192 10.75 6.45 2.02
N SER A 193 11.38 7.39 2.75
CA SER A 193 11.83 7.21 4.13
C SER A 193 10.71 7.28 5.18
N ASN A 194 9.47 7.57 4.79
CA ASN A 194 8.33 7.61 5.70
C ASN A 194 8.03 6.19 6.21
N ASN A 195 7.79 6.06 7.51
CA ASN A 195 7.65 4.75 8.13
C ASN A 195 6.35 4.05 7.71
N ALA A 196 5.25 4.80 7.53
CA ALA A 196 3.99 4.25 7.04
C ALA A 196 4.12 3.73 5.61
N VAL A 197 4.82 4.47 4.75
CA VAL A 197 5.12 4.05 3.37
C VAL A 197 5.99 2.79 3.36
N THR A 198 7.03 2.76 4.20
CA THR A 198 7.92 1.59 4.31
C THR A 198 7.17 0.33 4.75
N MET A 199 6.25 0.45 5.71
CA MET A 199 5.42 -0.68 6.15
C MET A 199 4.45 -1.17 5.07
N ALA A 200 3.80 -0.26 4.35
CA ALA A 200 2.89 -0.61 3.26
C ALA A 200 3.64 -1.24 2.07
N SER A 201 4.79 -0.66 1.67
CA SER A 201 5.60 -1.14 0.53
C SER A 201 6.28 -2.48 0.82
N SER A 202 6.74 -2.72 2.06
CA SER A 202 7.24 -4.03 2.46
C SER A 202 6.14 -5.09 2.54
N GLY A 203 4.89 -4.67 2.71
CA GLY A 203 3.73 -5.53 2.89
C GLY A 203 3.63 -6.12 4.30
N SER A 204 4.30 -5.51 5.29
CA SER A 204 4.28 -5.98 6.68
C SER A 204 2.92 -5.68 7.35
N LYS A 205 2.45 -4.44 7.26
CA LYS A 205 1.12 -4.03 7.74
C LYS A 205 0.67 -2.74 7.06
N GLY A 206 -0.63 -2.67 6.82
CA GLY A 206 -1.25 -1.54 6.11
C GLY A 206 -1.11 -1.65 4.60
N SER A 207 -1.83 -0.77 3.92
CA SER A 207 -1.89 -0.65 2.47
C SER A 207 -1.88 0.82 2.07
N SER A 208 -1.75 1.10 0.78
CA SER A 208 -1.90 2.45 0.22
C SER A 208 -3.25 3.08 0.60
N ILE A 209 -4.30 2.28 0.70
CA ILE A 209 -5.64 2.73 1.14
C ILE A 209 -5.58 3.24 2.58
N ASN A 210 -4.92 2.52 3.49
CA ASN A 210 -4.84 2.96 4.89
C ASN A 210 -4.08 4.29 5.01
N ILE A 211 -2.99 4.46 4.27
CA ILE A 211 -2.26 5.72 4.21
C ILE A 211 -3.17 6.83 3.68
N SER A 212 -3.87 6.57 2.57
CA SER A 212 -4.83 7.52 1.98
C SER A 212 -5.92 7.94 2.97
N GLN A 213 -6.48 7.02 3.74
CA GLN A 213 -7.55 7.33 4.70
C GLN A 213 -7.06 8.11 5.92
N MET A 214 -5.83 7.84 6.37
CA MET A 214 -5.23 8.59 7.47
C MET A 214 -4.84 10.02 7.05
N THR A 215 -4.43 10.21 5.79
CA THR A 215 -3.78 11.45 5.33
C THR A 215 -4.67 12.32 4.45
N ALA A 216 -5.38 11.73 3.48
CA ALA A 216 -6.10 12.42 2.41
C ALA A 216 -7.61 12.51 2.66
N LEU A 217 -8.35 11.41 2.48
CA LEU A 217 -9.77 11.29 2.80
C LEU A 217 -10.16 9.84 3.10
N VAL A 218 -11.21 9.66 3.90
CA VAL A 218 -11.77 8.33 4.19
C VAL A 218 -12.56 7.76 3.01
N GLY A 219 -13.37 8.58 2.34
CA GLY A 219 -14.15 8.23 1.16
C GLY A 219 -15.60 7.81 1.44
N GLN A 220 -16.26 7.24 0.41
CA GLN A 220 -17.68 6.87 0.45
C GLN A 220 -17.95 5.67 1.38
N GLN A 221 -18.91 5.83 2.30
CA GLN A 221 -19.43 4.74 3.12
C GLN A 221 -20.52 3.96 2.37
N ILE A 222 -20.42 2.63 2.43
CA ILE A 222 -21.30 1.72 1.69
C ILE A 222 -21.97 0.76 2.68
N VAL A 223 -23.30 0.65 2.58
CA VAL A 223 -24.13 -0.29 3.34
C VAL A 223 -24.90 -1.14 2.33
N GLU A 224 -24.79 -2.48 2.44
CA GLU A 224 -25.43 -3.44 1.52
C GLU A 224 -25.17 -3.14 0.02
N GLY A 225 -23.94 -2.72 -0.30
CA GLY A 225 -23.54 -2.40 -1.67
C GLY A 225 -24.10 -1.09 -2.22
N LYS A 226 -24.74 -0.26 -1.39
CA LYS A 226 -25.30 1.05 -1.77
C LYS A 226 -24.76 2.15 -0.87
N ARG A 227 -24.80 3.40 -1.35
CA ARG A 227 -24.58 4.59 -0.49
C ARG A 227 -25.65 4.63 0.62
N ILE A 228 -25.34 5.30 1.73
CA ILE A 228 -26.17 5.32 2.95
C ILE A 228 -27.66 5.52 2.61
N PRO A 229 -28.55 4.55 2.89
CA PRO A 229 -29.95 4.63 2.49
C PRO A 229 -30.70 5.73 3.27
N PHE A 230 -31.83 6.18 2.73
CA PHE A 230 -32.72 7.09 3.46
C PHE A 230 -33.43 6.34 4.59
N GLY A 231 -32.92 6.49 5.82
CA GLY A 231 -33.55 5.93 7.03
C GLY A 231 -34.73 6.75 7.53
N PHE A 232 -34.74 8.06 7.27
CA PHE A 232 -35.88 8.94 7.52
C PHE A 232 -36.69 9.16 6.24
N LYS A 233 -37.87 9.80 6.36
CA LYS A 233 -38.73 10.15 5.23
C LYS A 233 -37.98 11.00 4.19
N TYR A 234 -37.50 10.33 3.13
CA TYR A 234 -36.75 10.89 1.99
C TYR A 234 -35.45 11.61 2.38
N ARG A 235 -34.75 11.18 3.45
CA ARG A 235 -33.45 11.74 3.85
C ARG A 235 -32.65 10.77 4.73
N THR A 236 -31.34 10.98 4.85
CA THR A 236 -30.43 10.16 5.66
C THR A 236 -30.43 10.56 7.14
N LEU A 237 -30.31 11.86 7.43
CA LEU A 237 -30.35 12.43 8.79
C LEU A 237 -31.34 13.61 8.86
N PRO A 238 -31.84 13.99 10.06
CA PRO A 238 -32.75 15.12 10.22
C PRO A 238 -32.13 16.48 9.87
N HIS A 239 -30.79 16.55 9.82
CA HIS A 239 -30.01 17.74 9.46
C HIS A 239 -30.00 18.02 7.95
N PHE A 240 -30.30 17.02 7.12
CA PHE A 240 -30.34 17.18 5.66
C PHE A 240 -31.75 17.46 5.17
N THR A 241 -31.83 18.15 4.04
CA THR A 241 -33.08 18.38 3.31
C THR A 241 -33.61 17.09 2.71
N LYS A 242 -34.90 17.08 2.34
CA LYS A 242 -35.50 15.93 1.67
C LYS A 242 -34.96 15.80 0.25
N ASP A 243 -34.87 14.56 -0.21
CA ASP A 243 -34.41 14.18 -1.56
C ASP A 243 -33.01 14.70 -1.88
N ASP A 244 -32.15 14.79 -0.86
CA ASP A 244 -30.76 15.17 -1.00
C ASP A 244 -29.90 13.97 -1.42
N TYR A 245 -29.37 14.02 -2.64
CA TYR A 245 -28.50 13.01 -3.24
C TYR A 245 -27.02 13.41 -3.26
N SER A 246 -26.66 14.51 -2.59
CA SER A 246 -25.28 14.99 -2.51
C SER A 246 -24.34 13.93 -1.89
N PRO A 247 -23.03 14.03 -2.16
CA PRO A 247 -22.05 13.15 -1.52
C PRO A 247 -22.15 13.19 0.02
N GLU A 248 -22.23 14.38 0.62
CA GLU A 248 -22.23 14.59 2.07
C GLU A 248 -23.47 13.95 2.72
N ALA A 249 -24.65 14.20 2.15
CA ALA A 249 -25.90 13.64 2.65
C ALA A 249 -25.92 12.11 2.54
N ARG A 250 -25.21 11.54 1.56
CA ARG A 250 -25.21 10.10 1.25
C ARG A 250 -23.97 9.37 1.80
N GLY A 251 -23.24 9.96 2.75
CA GLY A 251 -22.16 9.31 3.50
C GLY A 251 -20.79 9.31 2.82
N PHE A 252 -20.50 10.33 1.99
CA PHE A 252 -19.14 10.59 1.54
C PHE A 252 -18.38 11.36 2.62
N VAL A 253 -17.27 10.78 3.07
CA VAL A 253 -16.40 11.39 4.07
C VAL A 253 -15.21 12.03 3.37
N GLU A 254 -15.19 13.36 3.38
CA GLU A 254 -14.16 14.18 2.77
C GLU A 254 -12.93 14.30 3.67
N ASN A 255 -13.14 14.29 4.98
CA ASN A 255 -12.05 14.39 5.93
C ASN A 255 -11.22 13.11 6.02
N SER A 256 -9.96 13.28 6.41
CA SER A 256 -9.08 12.18 6.82
C SER A 256 -9.15 11.97 8.33
N TYR A 257 -8.68 10.82 8.81
CA TYR A 257 -8.60 10.58 10.27
C TYR A 257 -7.72 11.59 11.00
N LEU A 258 -6.72 12.18 10.32
CA LEU A 258 -5.88 13.23 10.88
C LEU A 258 -6.66 14.53 11.11
N ARG A 259 -7.53 14.92 10.16
CA ARG A 259 -8.36 16.14 10.28
C ARG A 259 -9.51 15.95 11.29
N GLY A 260 -9.97 14.71 11.44
CA GLY A 260 -11.15 14.39 12.22
C GLY A 260 -12.43 14.48 11.39
N LEU A 261 -13.44 13.72 11.81
CA LEU A 261 -14.72 13.59 11.13
C LEU A 261 -15.69 14.65 11.65
N THR A 262 -16.53 15.19 10.77
CA THR A 262 -17.69 15.97 11.20
C THR A 262 -18.76 15.05 11.82
N PRO A 263 -19.67 15.54 12.67
CA PRO A 263 -20.67 14.67 13.30
C PRO A 263 -21.62 13.94 12.33
N SER A 264 -21.75 14.43 11.10
CA SER A 264 -22.55 13.80 10.03
C SER A 264 -21.79 12.75 9.23
N GLU A 265 -20.46 12.80 9.23
CA GLU A 265 -19.56 11.84 8.59
C GLU A 265 -19.33 10.61 9.48
#